data_AF-A0A951VEQ1-F1
#
_entry.id   AF-A0A951VEQ1-F1
#
_cell.length_a   1.000
_cell.length_b   1.000
_cell.length_c   1.000
_cell.angle_alpha   90.00
_cell.angle_beta   90.00
_cell.angle_gamma   90.00
#
_symmetry.space_group_name_H-M   'P 1'
#
loop_
_entity.id
_entity.type
_entity.pdbx_description
1 polymer ?
#
loop_
_entity_poly.entity_id
_entity_poly.type
_entity_poly.pdbx_seq_one_letter_code
_entity_poly.pdbx_strand_id
1 'polypeptide(L)' 'MKESYINIKVKLDEEKVPHSIQWSATDSTAQETQEAKAMLLAFWDGEGKSAMRIDLWNKDMTM' A
#
# COMPACT_ATOMS: atom_id res chain seq x y z
N MET A 1 7.22 -21.45 12.59
CA MET A 1 7.21 -20.00 12.27
C MET A 1 5.80 -19.62 11.88
N LYS A 2 5.37 -18.41 12.22
CA LYS A 2 4.07 -17.88 11.81
C LYS A 2 4.29 -16.96 10.62
N GLU A 3 3.50 -17.14 9.57
CA GLU A 3 3.48 -16.24 8.42
C GLU A 3 2.34 -15.24 8.61
N SER A 4 2.58 -13.99 8.22
CA SER A 4 1.55 -12.97 8.15
C SER A 4 1.67 -12.27 6.81
N TYR A 5 0.53 -12.04 6.17
CA TYR A 5 0.43 -11.45 4.85
C TYR A 5 -0.10 -10.02 4.99
N ILE A 6 0.50 -9.10 4.24
CA ILE A 6 -0.03 -7.75 4.00
C ILE A 6 -0.44 -7.70 2.54
N ASN A 7 -1.72 -7.51 2.27
CA ASN A 7 -2.26 -7.40 0.92
C ASN A 7 -2.59 -5.94 0.64
N ILE A 8 -2.08 -5.41 -0.47
CA ILE A 8 -2.34 -4.05 -0.94
C ILE A 8 -2.92 -4.15 -2.33
N LYS A 9 -4.11 -3.58 -2.54
CA LYS A 9 -4.77 -3.47 -3.84
C LYS A 9 -4.89 -2.00 -4.20
N VAL A 10 -4.21 -1.62 -5.28
CA VAL A 10 -4.34 -0.30 -5.89
C VAL A 10 -5.21 -0.43 -7.14
N LYS A 11 -6.35 0.25 -7.17
CA LYS A 11 -7.14 0.41 -8.39
C LYS A 11 -6.70 1.69 -9.09
N LEU A 12 -6.43 1.58 -10.38
CA LEU A 12 -6.11 2.70 -11.23
C LEU A 12 -7.33 3.11 -12.04
N ASP A 13 -7.43 4.38 -12.41
CA ASP A 13 -8.38 4.85 -13.40
C ASP A 13 -7.86 4.66 -14.85
N GLU A 14 -8.60 5.19 -15.82
CA GLU A 14 -8.26 5.12 -17.25
C GLU A 14 -6.92 5.80 -17.60
N GLU A 15 -6.50 6.80 -16.81
CA GLU A 15 -5.25 7.53 -16.97
C GLU A 15 -4.08 6.91 -16.17
N LYS A 16 -4.32 5.75 -15.55
CA LYS A 16 -3.37 5.04 -14.68
C LYS A 16 -3.04 5.78 -13.38
N VAL A 17 -3.91 6.66 -12.92
CA VAL A 17 -3.79 7.35 -11.63
C VAL A 17 -4.45 6.52 -10.54
N PRO A 18 -3.86 6.39 -9.33
CA PRO A 18 -4.51 5.70 -8.21
C PRO A 18 -5.88 6.30 -7.90
N HIS A 19 -6.92 5.48 -8.04
CA HIS A 19 -8.30 5.82 -7.70
C HIS A 19 -8.64 5.39 -6.27
N SER A 20 -8.32 4.15 -5.90
CA SER A 20 -8.51 3.66 -4.53
C SER A 20 -7.34 2.78 -4.09
N ILE A 21 -7.03 2.84 -2.79
CA ILE A 21 -5.99 2.02 -2.16
C ILE A 21 -6.66 1.24 -1.04
N GLN A 22 -6.69 -0.07 -1.18
CA GLN A 22 -7.24 -0.99 -0.19
C GLN A 22 -6.12 -1.82 0.41
N TRP A 23 -6.14 -2.04 1.72
CA TRP A 23 -5.16 -2.91 2.37
C TRP A 23 -5.79 -3.81 3.43
N SER A 24 -5.16 -4.95 3.67
CA SER A 24 -5.49 -5.85 4.78
C SER A 24 -4.24 -6.57 5.27
N ALA A 25 -4.23 -7.02 6.52
CA ALA A 25 -3.18 -7.89 7.03
C ALA A 25 -3.75 -9.00 7.89
N THR A 26 -3.20 -10.21 7.78
CA THR A 26 -3.71 -11.39 8.50
C THR A 26 -3.61 -11.29 10.01
N ASP A 27 -2.66 -10.48 10.52
CA ASP A 27 -2.49 -10.19 11.94
C ASP A 27 -2.96 -8.78 12.33
N SER A 28 -3.77 -8.13 11.49
CA SER A 28 -4.41 -6.87 11.83
C SER A 28 -5.58 -7.09 12.79
N THR A 29 -5.81 -6.13 13.70
CA THR A 29 -7.05 -6.04 14.48
C THR A 29 -8.23 -5.58 13.64
N ALA A 30 -7.98 -5.05 12.43
CA ALA A 30 -9.02 -4.69 11.48
C ALA A 30 -9.63 -5.96 10.87
N GLN A 31 -10.91 -6.21 11.17
CA GLN A 31 -11.64 -7.39 10.71
C GLN A 31 -11.97 -7.37 9.21
N GLU A 32 -11.89 -6.20 8.57
CA GLU A 32 -12.23 -5.99 7.16
C GLU A 32 -11.10 -5.28 6.40
N THR A 33 -11.17 -5.34 5.07
CA THR A 33 -10.26 -4.58 4.19
C THR A 33 -10.44 -3.08 4.43
N GLN A 34 -9.35 -2.37 4.63
CA GLN A 34 -9.34 -0.94 4.96
C GLN A 34 -9.05 -0.11 3.71
N GLU A 35 -9.80 0.98 3.53
CA GLU A 35 -9.50 2.01 2.53
C GLU A 35 -8.44 2.98 3.06
N ALA A 36 -7.55 3.42 2.17
CA ALA A 36 -6.53 4.41 2.45
C ALA A 36 -6.53 5.50 1.36
N LYS A 37 -6.33 6.74 1.77
CA LYS A 37 -6.13 7.87 0.84
C LYS A 37 -4.69 7.93 0.31
N ALA A 38 -3.75 7.36 1.04
CA ALA A 38 -2.33 7.36 0.70
C ALA A 38 -1.61 6.14 1.28
N MET A 39 -0.49 5.80 0.67
CA MET A 39 0.40 4.75 1.11
C MET A 39 1.85 5.14 0.84
N LEU A 40 2.71 4.87 1.82
CA LEU A 40 4.16 4.87 1.66
C LEU A 40 4.65 3.46 1.93
N LEU A 41 5.29 2.84 0.94
CA LEU A 41 5.86 1.50 1.05
C LEU A 41 7.35 1.56 0.76
N ALA A 42 8.16 1.03 1.66
CA ALA A 42 9.60 0.98 1.51
C ALA A 42 10.14 -0.41 1.80
N PHE A 43 11.03 -0.89 0.92
CA PHE A 43 11.80 -2.11 1.12
C PHE A 43 13.27 -1.75 1.24
N TRP A 44 13.92 -2.26 2.29
CA TRP A 44 15.36 -2.12 2.44
C TRP A 44 16.07 -3.24 1.68
N ASP A 45 16.93 -2.84 0.75
CA ASP A 45 17.91 -3.74 0.14
C ASP A 45 19.21 -3.69 0.94
N GLY A 46 19.51 -4.80 1.61
CA GLY A 46 20.72 -4.95 2.42
C GLY A 46 22.01 -5.04 1.60
N GLU A 47 21.93 -5.49 0.35
CA GLU A 47 23.10 -5.65 -0.51
C GLU A 47 23.51 -4.30 -1.11
N GLY A 48 22.57 -3.62 -1.76
CA GLY A 48 22.77 -2.29 -2.33
C GLY A 48 22.78 -1.15 -1.30
N LYS A 49 22.48 -1.44 -0.03
CA LYS A 49 22.35 -0.44 1.06
C LYS A 49 21.43 0.71 0.69
N SER A 50 20.28 0.39 0.10
CA SER A 50 19.34 1.39 -0.40
C SER A 50 17.89 1.02 -0.08
N ALA A 51 17.01 2.01 -0.10
CA ALA A 51 15.57 1.78 0.08
C ALA A 51 14.85 1.94 -1.25
N MET A 52 14.17 0.89 -1.70
CA MET A 52 13.20 0.99 -2.79
C MET A 52 11.89 1.50 -2.20
N ARG A 53 11.29 2.51 -2.84
CA ARG A 53 10.09 3.17 -2.31
C ARG A 53 8.99 3.28 -3.36
N ILE A 54 7.76 3.18 -2.89
CA ILE A 54 6.55 3.47 -3.64
C ILE A 54 5.72 4.40 -2.77
N ASP A 55 5.57 5.64 -3.22
CA ASP A 55 4.72 6.65 -2.60
C ASP A 55 3.51 6.87 -3.51
N LEU A 56 2.31 6.54 -3.01
CA LEU A 56 1.05 6.68 -3.76
C LEU A 56 0.02 7.43 -2.95
N TRP A 57 -0.80 8.22 -3.63
CA TRP A 57 -1.97 8.86 -3.08
C TRP A 57 -3.11 8.82 -4.08
N ASN A 58 -4.34 8.74 -3.58
CA ASN A 58 -5.51 8.84 -4.42
C ASN A 58 -5.86 10.31 -4.70
N LYS A 59 -6.73 10.55 -5.69
CA LYS A 59 -7.14 11.91 -6.10
C LYS A 59 -7.76 12.73 -4.94
N ASP A 60 -8.36 12.07 -3.94
CA ASP A 60 -8.96 12.71 -2.77
C ASP A 60 -7.93 13.26 -1.77
N MET A 61 -6.66 12.88 -1.86
CA MET A 61 -5.60 13.48 -1.02
C MET A 61 -5.16 14.85 -1.54
N THR A 62 -5.36 15.11 -2.84
CA THR A 62 -4.92 16.34 -3.51
C THR A 62 -5.92 17.50 -3.46
N MET A 63 -7.09 17.31 -2.83
CA MET A 63 -8.13 18.34 -2.70
C MET A 63 -8.46 18.67 -1.26
#